data_AF-G0QQT7-F1
#
_entry.id   AF-G0QQT7-F1
#
_cell.length_a   1.000
_cell.length_b   1.000
_cell.length_c   1.000
_cell.angle_alpha   90.00
_cell.angle_beta   90.00
_cell.angle_gamma   90.00
#
_symmetry.space_group_name_H-M   'P 1'
#
loop_
_entity.id
_entity.type
_entity.pdbx_description
1 polymer ?
#
loop_
_entity_poly.entity_id
_entity_poly.type
_entity_poly.pdbx_seq_one_letter_code
_entity_poly.pdbx_strand_id
1 'polypeptide(L)'
;MTSILGVCVIYVYSMIAYFTPLQHSLIYNDNEEFQVCKNAKDCFLIFLDLGLRNGGGIGDVFFYPGRGQNQYIQRFLFDLSFFIIIIVVLLKVVFGIIIDSFSELRDKEKFNDWDQKNRCFICNIQKDIFENQSIKFNNHIQKQHNMWNYLYYIIHLKFKKNLDYDGTETYVQEKINVQDISWIPVGKSIKQNKINQNKKNVK
;
A
#
# COMPACT_ATOMS: atom_id res chain seq x y z
N MET A 1 -0.90 -0.75 -14.39
CA MET A 1 -1.99 -1.43 -15.14
C MET A 1 -3.12 -0.46 -15.50
N THR A 2 -3.67 0.29 -14.54
CA THR A 2 -4.73 1.28 -14.79
C THR A 2 -4.30 2.43 -15.72
N SER A 3 -3.06 2.92 -15.59
CA SER A 3 -2.52 3.92 -16.52
C SER A 3 -2.42 3.39 -17.96
N ILE A 4 -2.11 2.11 -18.14
CA ILE A 4 -2.04 1.47 -19.47
C ILE A 4 -3.44 1.38 -20.08
N LEU A 5 -4.42 0.92 -19.30
CA LEU A 5 -5.83 0.92 -19.71
C LEU A 5 -6.27 2.33 -20.12
N GLY A 6 -5.89 3.34 -19.33
CA GLY A 6 -6.16 4.73 -19.64
C GLY A 6 -5.61 5.20 -20.98
N VAL A 7 -4.34 4.91 -21.25
CA VAL A 7 -3.70 5.22 -22.54
C VAL A 7 -4.39 4.46 -23.69
N CYS A 8 -4.78 3.20 -23.49
CA CYS A 8 -5.53 2.43 -24.50
C CYS A 8 -6.91 3.03 -24.79
N VAL A 9 -7.65 3.48 -23.77
CA VAL A 9 -8.96 4.11 -23.98
C VAL A 9 -8.80 5.45 -24.72
N ILE A 10 -7.82 6.27 -24.36
CA ILE A 10 -7.51 7.52 -25.09
C ILE A 10 -7.15 7.22 -26.55
N TYR A 11 -6.38 6.16 -26.80
CA TYR A 11 -6.05 5.72 -28.15
C TYR A 11 -7.30 5.37 -28.97
N VAL A 12 -8.24 4.61 -28.40
CA VAL A 12 -9.53 4.30 -29.04
C VAL A 12 -10.32 5.57 -29.36
N TYR A 13 -10.41 6.50 -28.42
CA TYR A 13 -11.07 7.80 -28.65
C TYR A 13 -10.40 8.61 -29.76
N SER A 14 -9.06 8.63 -29.82
CA SER A 14 -8.32 9.30 -30.89
C SER A 14 -8.56 8.67 -32.26
N MET A 15 -8.67 7.33 -32.33
CA MET A 15 -8.96 6.61 -33.57
C MET A 15 -10.41 6.84 -34.03
N ILE A 16 -11.37 6.85 -33.10
CA ILE A 16 -12.76 7.21 -33.42
C ILE A 16 -12.80 8.64 -33.97
N ALA A 17 -12.14 9.61 -33.33
CA ALA A 17 -12.07 10.98 -33.82
C ALA A 17 -11.43 11.10 -35.22
N TYR A 18 -10.41 10.29 -35.52
CA TYR A 18 -9.71 10.26 -36.80
C TYR A 18 -10.52 9.62 -37.94
N PHE A 19 -11.18 8.48 -37.69
CA PHE A 19 -11.92 7.74 -38.73
C PHE A 19 -13.34 8.26 -38.97
N THR A 20 -13.89 9.06 -38.05
CA THR A 20 -15.23 9.65 -38.19
C THR A 20 -15.18 11.06 -38.76
N PRO A 21 -16.29 11.60 -39.28
CA PRO A 21 -16.33 13.00 -39.75
C PRO A 21 -16.08 14.03 -38.64
N LEU A 22 -15.89 13.60 -37.38
CA LEU A 22 -15.47 14.47 -36.27
C LEU A 22 -14.12 15.14 -36.51
N GLN A 23 -13.22 14.55 -37.32
CA GLN A 23 -11.94 15.15 -37.68
C GLN A 23 -12.09 16.59 -38.23
N HIS A 24 -13.12 16.85 -39.03
CA HIS A 24 -13.36 18.18 -39.61
C HIS A 24 -13.86 19.21 -38.59
N SER A 25 -14.38 18.75 -37.44
CA SER A 25 -14.83 19.61 -36.33
C SER A 25 -13.72 19.87 -35.29
N LEU A 26 -12.53 19.32 -35.47
CA LEU A 26 -11.40 19.48 -34.55
C LEU A 26 -10.45 20.57 -35.05
N ILE A 27 -10.87 21.83 -34.88
CA ILE A 27 -10.10 23.01 -35.26
C ILE A 27 -9.45 23.59 -34.01
N TYR A 28 -8.13 23.77 -34.04
CA TYR A 28 -7.34 24.32 -32.94
C TYR A 28 -6.90 25.74 -33.29
N ASN A 29 -7.30 26.70 -32.45
CA ASN A 29 -7.28 28.14 -32.73
C ASN A 29 -8.15 28.55 -33.93
N ASP A 30 -8.62 29.81 -33.96
CA ASP A 30 -9.49 30.36 -35.02
C ASP A 30 -8.89 30.32 -36.44
N ASN A 31 -7.70 29.72 -36.61
CA ASN A 31 -7.04 29.53 -37.87
C ASN A 31 -7.49 28.20 -38.48
N GLU A 32 -8.41 28.26 -39.44
CA GLU A 32 -8.92 27.10 -40.21
C GLU A 32 -7.81 26.26 -40.89
N GLU A 33 -6.61 26.84 -41.09
CA GLU A 33 -5.46 26.15 -41.66
C GLU A 33 -4.86 25.06 -40.74
N PHE A 34 -5.10 25.15 -39.42
CA PHE A 34 -4.61 24.21 -38.41
C PHE A 34 -5.68 23.19 -38.01
N GLN A 35 -6.13 22.40 -38.99
CA GLN A 35 -6.88 21.17 -38.72
C GLN A 35 -6.02 20.20 -37.91
N VAL A 36 -6.47 19.92 -36.70
CA VAL A 36 -5.84 18.93 -35.83
C VAL A 36 -6.27 17.54 -36.27
N CYS A 37 -5.41 16.54 -36.09
CA CYS A 37 -5.64 15.16 -36.51
C CYS A 37 -5.50 14.84 -38.02
N LYS A 38 -4.59 15.51 -38.76
CA LYS A 38 -4.23 15.08 -40.13
C LYS A 38 -3.53 13.72 -40.16
N ASN A 39 -2.62 13.48 -39.20
CA ASN A 39 -2.00 12.18 -38.98
C ASN A 39 -2.58 11.53 -37.72
N ALA A 40 -2.76 10.20 -37.76
CA ALA A 40 -3.24 9.44 -36.62
C ALA A 40 -2.35 9.59 -35.37
N LYS A 41 -1.03 9.72 -35.56
CA LYS A 41 -0.07 9.93 -34.46
C LYS A 41 -0.24 11.29 -33.79
N ASP A 42 -0.39 12.34 -34.59
CA ASP A 42 -0.57 13.70 -34.08
C ASP A 42 -1.91 13.81 -33.32
N CYS A 43 -2.96 13.15 -33.84
CA CYS A 43 -4.25 13.07 -33.16
C CYS A 43 -4.13 12.41 -31.78
N PHE A 44 -3.46 11.26 -31.71
CA PHE A 44 -3.24 10.57 -30.45
C PHE A 44 -2.45 11.39 -29.44
N LEU A 45 -1.34 12.02 -29.86
CA LEU A 45 -0.51 12.83 -28.98
C LEU A 45 -1.26 14.04 -28.43
N ILE A 46 -2.11 14.67 -29.24
CA ILE A 46 -2.92 15.81 -28.81
C ILE A 46 -4.02 15.38 -27.84
N PHE A 47 -4.68 14.25 -28.08
CA PHE A 47 -5.66 13.70 -27.15
C PHE A 47 -5.03 13.28 -25.82
N LEU A 48 -3.78 12.81 -25.84
CA LEU A 48 -3.04 12.45 -24.64
C LEU A 48 -2.62 13.69 -23.85
N ASP A 49 -2.03 14.70 -24.49
CA ASP A 49 -1.59 15.94 -23.80
C ASP A 49 -2.79 16.82 -23.42
N LEU A 50 -3.54 17.31 -24.40
CA LEU A 50 -4.60 18.29 -24.18
C LEU A 50 -5.87 17.66 -23.61
N GLY A 51 -6.15 16.39 -23.93
CA GLY A 51 -7.33 15.71 -23.41
C GLY A 51 -7.24 15.35 -21.92
N LEU A 52 -6.03 15.07 -21.39
CA LEU A 52 -5.84 14.80 -19.96
C LEU A 52 -5.52 16.04 -19.14
N ARG A 53 -4.81 17.01 -19.72
CA ARG A 53 -4.35 18.20 -18.99
C ARG A 53 -5.47 19.20 -18.74
N ASN A 54 -6.45 19.29 -19.65
CA ASN A 54 -7.56 20.23 -19.52
C ASN A 54 -8.72 19.61 -18.72
N GLY A 55 -9.23 20.39 -17.77
CA GLY A 55 -10.20 19.93 -16.77
C GLY A 55 -11.53 19.45 -17.37
N GLY A 56 -12.02 20.03 -18.46
CA GLY A 56 -13.23 19.59 -19.18
C GLY A 56 -12.96 18.62 -20.34
N GLY A 57 -11.74 18.12 -20.46
CA GLY A 57 -11.33 17.23 -21.56
C GLY A 57 -11.13 17.97 -22.88
N ILE A 58 -11.32 17.27 -24.00
CA ILE A 58 -11.11 17.81 -25.35
C ILE A 58 -12.11 18.90 -25.75
N GLY A 59 -13.29 18.94 -25.13
CA GLY A 59 -14.33 19.94 -25.44
C GLY A 59 -13.95 21.37 -25.07
N ASP A 60 -12.99 21.55 -24.16
CA ASP A 60 -12.49 22.88 -23.74
C ASP A 60 -11.47 23.47 -24.73
N VAL A 61 -10.93 22.63 -25.61
CA VAL A 61 -9.77 22.99 -26.46
C VAL A 61 -10.19 23.31 -27.89
N PHE A 62 -11.21 22.60 -28.38
CA PHE A 62 -11.66 22.70 -29.77
C PHE A 62 -12.95 23.49 -29.86
N PHE A 63 -13.12 24.24 -30.95
CA PHE A 63 -14.33 25.02 -31.18
C PHE A 63 -15.55 24.13 -31.41
N TYR A 64 -16.70 24.60 -30.90
CA TYR A 64 -17.98 23.95 -31.13
C TYR A 64 -18.57 24.33 -32.48
N PRO A 65 -19.07 23.37 -33.28
CA PRO A 65 -19.82 23.70 -34.48
C PRO A 65 -21.08 24.50 -34.13
N GLY A 66 -21.48 25.42 -35.02
CA GLY A 66 -22.69 26.24 -34.83
C GLY A 66 -23.97 25.39 -34.74
N ARG A 67 -24.95 25.87 -33.95
CA ARG A 67 -26.27 25.22 -33.79
C ARG A 67 -26.99 25.18 -35.14
N GLY A 68 -27.02 24.01 -35.79
CA GLY A 68 -27.65 23.81 -37.10
C GLY A 68 -26.94 22.81 -38.02
N GLN A 69 -25.71 22.41 -37.69
CA GLN A 69 -24.99 21.38 -38.45
C GLN A 69 -25.33 19.97 -37.93
N ASN A 70 -25.50 19.00 -38.85
CA ASN A 70 -25.82 17.60 -38.52
C ASN A 70 -24.83 16.93 -37.54
N GLN A 71 -23.62 17.45 -37.43
CA GLN A 71 -22.55 16.90 -36.59
C GLN A 71 -22.56 17.42 -35.14
N TYR A 72 -23.39 18.42 -34.82
CA TYR A 72 -23.42 19.06 -33.49
C TYR A 72 -23.70 18.06 -32.36
N ILE A 73 -24.74 17.23 -32.53
CA ILE A 73 -25.17 16.27 -31.50
C ILE A 73 -24.12 15.15 -31.33
N GLN A 74 -23.54 14.69 -32.45
CA GLN A 74 -22.49 13.67 -32.43
C GLN A 74 -21.25 14.17 -31.69
N ARG A 75 -20.85 15.43 -31.95
CA ARG A 75 -19.73 16.06 -31.25
C ARG A 75 -20.00 16.25 -29.77
N PHE A 76 -21.21 16.69 -29.42
CA PHE A 76 -21.61 16.87 -28.03
C PHE A 76 -21.55 15.58 -27.21
N LEU A 77 -22.11 14.49 -27.74
CA LEU A 77 -22.07 13.19 -27.07
C LEU A 77 -20.64 12.66 -26.96
N PHE A 78 -19.80 12.89 -27.97
CA PHE A 78 -18.40 12.49 -27.95
C PHE A 78 -17.63 13.18 -26.84
N ASP A 79 -17.66 14.52 -26.78
CA ASP A 79 -16.93 15.30 -25.77
C ASP A 79 -17.43 15.00 -24.34
N LEU A 80 -18.76 14.87 -24.17
CA LEU A 80 -19.36 14.50 -22.89
C LEU A 80 -18.92 13.11 -22.41
N SER A 81 -18.93 12.12 -23.33
CA SER A 81 -18.51 10.75 -23.00
C SER A 81 -17.01 10.70 -22.64
N PHE A 82 -16.18 11.45 -23.37
CA PHE A 82 -14.75 11.55 -23.10
C PHE A 82 -14.50 12.14 -21.72
N PHE A 83 -15.17 13.24 -21.37
CA PHE A 83 -15.04 13.87 -20.05
C PHE A 83 -15.42 12.90 -18.91
N ILE A 84 -16.56 12.21 -19.02
CA ILE A 84 -16.99 11.28 -17.97
C ILE A 84 -16.02 10.11 -17.84
N ILE A 85 -15.62 9.48 -18.94
CA ILE A 85 -14.83 8.25 -18.89
C ILE A 85 -13.36 8.54 -18.54
N ILE A 86 -12.75 9.54 -19.17
CA ILE A 86 -11.32 9.82 -19.01
C ILE A 86 -11.04 10.73 -17.81
N ILE A 87 -11.80 11.81 -17.63
CA ILE A 87 -11.52 12.76 -16.54
C ILE A 87 -12.16 12.30 -15.24
N VAL A 88 -13.47 11.98 -15.25
CA VAL A 88 -14.18 11.65 -14.02
C VAL A 88 -13.84 10.25 -13.53
N VAL A 89 -13.92 9.22 -14.37
CA VAL A 89 -13.71 7.83 -13.91
C VAL A 89 -12.23 7.51 -13.76
N LEU A 90 -11.42 7.64 -14.81
CA LEU A 90 -10.03 7.17 -14.81
C LEU A 90 -9.16 7.93 -13.79
N LEU A 91 -9.22 9.27 -13.73
CA LEU A 91 -8.43 10.01 -12.74
C LEU A 91 -8.86 9.69 -11.31
N LYS A 92 -10.17 9.56 -11.03
CA LYS A 92 -10.65 9.20 -9.68
C LYS A 92 -10.25 7.78 -9.27
N VAL A 93 -10.20 6.84 -10.21
CA VAL A 93 -9.68 5.49 -9.94
C VAL A 93 -8.19 5.53 -9.61
N VAL A 94 -7.38 6.31 -10.34
CA VAL A 94 -5.95 6.46 -10.04
C VAL A 94 -5.75 7.06 -8.64
N PHE A 95 -6.45 8.13 -8.30
CA PHE A 95 -6.38 8.72 -6.96
C PHE A 95 -6.87 7.75 -5.88
N GLY A 96 -7.93 6.97 -6.15
CA GLY A 96 -8.42 5.94 -5.24
C GLY A 96 -7.33 4.93 -4.89
N ILE A 97 -6.67 4.35 -5.90
CA ILE A 97 -5.58 3.38 -5.69
C ILE A 97 -4.43 3.97 -4.87
N ILE A 98 -4.06 5.22 -5.14
CA ILE A 98 -3.01 5.92 -4.39
C ILE A 98 -3.42 6.08 -2.93
N ILE A 99 -4.64 6.55 -2.66
CA ILE A 99 -5.16 6.74 -1.30
C ILE A 99 -5.23 5.40 -0.56
N ASP A 100 -5.72 4.34 -1.21
CA ASP A 100 -5.83 3.02 -0.62
C ASP A 100 -4.46 2.46 -0.22
N SER A 101 -3.45 2.62 -1.10
CA SER A 101 -2.08 2.19 -0.82
C SER A 101 -1.48 2.91 0.39
N PHE A 102 -1.70 4.22 0.51
CA PHE A 102 -1.26 4.98 1.68
C PHE A 102 -2.04 4.62 2.95
N SER A 103 -3.33 4.29 2.82
CA SER A 103 -4.12 3.80 3.95
C SER A 103 -3.58 2.47 4.47
N GLU A 104 -3.24 1.54 3.58
CA GLU A 104 -2.66 0.25 3.96
C GLU A 104 -1.32 0.41 4.69
N LEU A 105 -0.43 1.28 4.19
CA LEU A 105 0.84 1.58 4.86
C LEU A 105 0.61 2.13 6.28
N ARG A 106 -0.36 3.03 6.43
CA ARG A 106 -0.74 3.61 7.72
C ARG A 106 -1.31 2.55 8.68
N ASP A 107 -2.14 1.65 8.17
CA ASP A 107 -2.74 0.61 9.01
C ASP A 107 -1.71 -0.44 9.42
N LYS A 108 -0.72 -0.73 8.57
CA LYS A 108 0.45 -1.55 8.93
C LYS A 108 1.30 -0.91 10.03
N GLU A 109 1.55 0.40 9.94
CA GLU A 109 2.26 1.14 10.98
C GLU A 109 1.51 1.07 12.32
N LYS A 110 0.19 1.34 12.32
CA LYS A 110 -0.66 1.20 13.52
C LYS A 110 -0.65 -0.22 14.09
N PHE A 111 -0.68 -1.23 13.23
CA PHE A 111 -0.64 -2.62 13.65
C PHE A 111 0.68 -2.97 14.35
N ASN A 112 1.82 -2.56 13.78
CA ASN A 112 3.13 -2.76 14.41
C ASN A 112 3.23 -2.06 15.76
N ASP A 113 2.75 -0.83 15.85
CA ASP A 113 2.67 -0.05 17.09
C ASP A 113 1.80 -0.74 18.15
N TRP A 114 0.67 -1.31 17.72
CA TRP A 114 -0.23 -2.05 18.58
C TRP A 114 0.41 -3.36 19.06
N ASP A 115 1.06 -4.10 18.18
CA ASP A 115 1.70 -5.38 18.51
C ASP A 115 2.85 -5.19 19.51
N GLN A 116 3.68 -4.17 19.29
CA GLN A 116 4.77 -3.81 20.22
C GLN A 116 4.26 -3.45 21.62
N LYS A 117 3.08 -2.81 21.72
CA LYS A 117 2.49 -2.39 23.00
C LYS A 117 1.69 -3.50 23.69
N ASN A 118 1.15 -4.46 22.94
CA ASN A 118 0.19 -5.44 23.46
C ASN A 118 0.69 -6.89 23.41
N ARG A 119 1.85 -7.17 22.84
CA ARG A 119 2.49 -8.50 22.90
C ARG A 119 3.91 -8.39 23.44
N CYS A 120 4.31 -9.41 24.21
CA CYS A 120 5.70 -9.51 24.62
C CYS A 120 6.55 -10.03 23.45
N PHE A 121 7.61 -9.30 23.09
CA PHE A 121 8.52 -9.66 21.99
C PHE A 121 9.16 -11.05 22.12
N ILE A 122 9.43 -11.51 23.35
CA ILE A 122 10.14 -12.76 23.60
C ILE A 122 9.20 -13.97 23.60
N CYS A 123 8.09 -13.91 24.35
CA CYS A 123 7.18 -15.04 24.50
C CYS A 123 5.94 -14.97 23.61
N ASN A 124 5.69 -13.87 22.91
CA ASN A 124 4.53 -13.66 22.03
C ASN A 124 3.16 -13.79 22.74
N ILE A 125 3.13 -13.63 24.06
CA ILE A 125 1.88 -13.66 24.85
C ILE A 125 1.29 -12.25 24.88
N GLN A 126 -0.02 -12.16 24.64
CA GLN A 126 -0.78 -10.92 24.71
C GLN A 126 -0.88 -10.38 26.13
N LYS A 127 -0.88 -9.06 26.25
CA LYS A 127 -1.03 -8.28 27.47
C LYS A 127 -2.28 -8.69 28.25
N ASP A 128 -3.41 -8.90 27.57
CA ASP A 128 -4.69 -9.25 28.18
C ASP A 128 -4.62 -10.54 29.01
N ILE A 129 -3.85 -11.53 28.55
CA ILE A 129 -3.64 -12.80 29.27
C ILE A 129 -2.92 -12.56 30.60
N PHE A 130 -1.95 -11.63 30.62
CA PHE A 130 -1.24 -11.27 31.84
C PHE A 130 -2.12 -10.48 32.80
N GLU A 131 -2.91 -9.55 32.29
CA GLU A 131 -3.81 -8.74 33.11
C GLU A 131 -4.91 -9.59 33.76
N ASN A 132 -5.46 -10.57 33.02
CA ASN A 132 -6.40 -11.57 33.55
C ASN A 132 -5.80 -12.45 34.66
N GLN A 133 -4.48 -12.54 34.76
CA GLN A 133 -3.76 -13.29 35.79
C GLN A 133 -3.16 -12.39 36.87
N SER A 134 -3.56 -11.11 36.91
CA SER A 134 -3.02 -10.10 37.83
C SER A 134 -1.51 -9.88 37.71
N ILE A 135 -0.92 -10.18 36.54
CA ILE A 135 0.49 -9.93 36.23
C ILE A 135 0.59 -8.60 35.49
N LYS A 136 1.28 -7.61 36.09
CA LYS A 136 1.56 -6.33 35.41
C LYS A 136 2.47 -6.54 34.19
N PHE A 137 1.98 -6.23 33.00
CA PHE A 137 2.70 -6.42 31.73
C PHE A 137 4.04 -5.65 31.66
N ASN A 138 4.07 -4.39 32.14
CA ASN A 138 5.32 -3.60 32.19
C ASN A 138 6.40 -4.28 33.03
N ASN A 139 6.04 -4.89 34.17
CA ASN A 139 6.97 -5.62 35.02
C ASN A 139 7.46 -6.91 34.35
N HIS A 140 6.61 -7.55 33.53
CA HIS A 140 6.98 -8.72 32.75
C HIS A 140 8.05 -8.38 31.70
N ILE A 141 7.84 -7.34 30.88
CA ILE A 141 8.82 -6.92 29.86
C ILE A 141 10.11 -6.39 30.49
N GLN A 142 10.03 -5.58 31.56
CA GLN A 142 11.24 -4.96 32.12
C GLN A 142 12.10 -5.91 32.94
N LYS A 143 11.49 -6.81 33.72
CA LYS A 143 12.22 -7.67 34.68
C LYS A 143 12.36 -9.13 34.26
N GLN A 144 11.47 -9.64 33.41
CA GLN A 144 11.51 -11.05 33.00
C GLN A 144 11.96 -11.19 31.55
N HIS A 145 11.28 -10.52 30.63
CA HIS A 145 11.50 -10.64 29.19
C HIS A 145 11.99 -9.32 28.60
N ASN A 146 13.10 -8.82 29.14
CA ASN A 146 13.75 -7.64 28.60
C ASN A 146 14.58 -8.02 27.38
N MET A 147 14.19 -7.53 26.21
CA MET A 147 14.84 -7.83 24.93
C MET A 147 16.35 -7.59 24.95
N TRP A 148 16.81 -6.51 25.61
CA TRP A 148 18.22 -6.16 25.65
C TRP A 148 19.05 -7.15 26.46
N ASN A 149 18.47 -7.75 27.50
CA ASN A 149 19.17 -8.76 28.30
C ASN A 149 19.46 -10.02 27.48
N TYR A 150 18.58 -10.39 26.54
CA TYR A 150 18.83 -11.51 25.61
C TYR A 150 20.00 -11.17 24.66
N LEU A 151 20.03 -9.95 24.12
CA LEU A 151 21.14 -9.50 23.28
C LEU A 151 22.46 -9.47 24.05
N TYR A 152 22.46 -8.91 25.26
CA TYR A 152 23.64 -8.88 26.13
C TYR A 152 24.13 -10.28 26.47
N TYR A 153 23.21 -11.22 26.70
CA TYR A 153 23.58 -12.61 26.98
C TYR A 153 24.23 -13.29 25.78
N ILE A 154 23.71 -13.09 24.57
CA ILE A 154 24.33 -13.62 23.34
C ILE A 154 25.74 -13.02 23.13
N ILE A 155 25.90 -11.72 23.34
CA ILE A 155 27.21 -11.05 23.27
C ILE A 155 28.14 -11.58 24.36
N HIS A 156 27.64 -11.76 25.58
CA HIS A 156 28.41 -12.30 26.71
C HIS A 156 28.98 -13.68 26.40
N LEU A 157 28.15 -14.59 25.88
CA LEU A 157 28.59 -15.92 25.46
C LEU A 157 29.69 -15.84 24.39
N LYS A 158 29.54 -14.94 23.41
CA LYS A 158 30.53 -14.76 22.33
C LYS A 158 31.92 -14.33 22.82
N PHE A 159 32.00 -13.56 23.90
CA PHE A 159 33.29 -13.06 24.44
C PHE A 159 33.85 -13.90 25.59
N LYS A 160 33.02 -14.71 26.26
CA LYS A 160 33.45 -15.61 27.32
C LYS A 160 34.12 -16.86 26.74
N LYS A 161 35.17 -17.37 27.40
CA LYS A 161 35.88 -18.57 26.94
C LYS A 161 35.02 -19.82 27.13
N ASN A 162 35.03 -20.72 26.15
CA ASN A 162 34.19 -21.92 26.14
C ASN A 162 34.40 -22.83 27.37
N LEU A 163 35.61 -22.87 27.93
CA LEU A 163 35.94 -23.69 29.09
C LEU A 163 35.33 -23.15 30.40
N ASP A 164 34.95 -21.87 30.41
CA ASP A 164 34.38 -21.19 31.58
C ASP A 164 32.85 -21.18 31.54
N TYR A 165 32.23 -21.85 30.56
CA TYR A 165 30.78 -21.96 30.46
C TYR A 165 30.22 -22.86 31.55
N ASP A 166 29.10 -22.45 32.15
CA ASP A 166 28.27 -23.34 32.93
C ASP A 166 27.44 -24.27 32.02
N GLY A 167 26.71 -25.23 32.61
CA GLY A 167 25.91 -26.19 31.84
C GLY A 167 24.77 -25.56 31.04
N THR A 168 24.20 -24.45 31.53
CA THR A 168 23.11 -23.75 30.84
C THR A 168 23.63 -22.87 29.70
N GLU A 169 24.76 -22.20 29.91
CA GLU A 169 25.49 -21.43 28.91
C GLU A 169 25.96 -22.35 27.77
N THR A 170 26.50 -23.53 28.09
CA THR A 170 26.89 -24.54 27.11
C THR A 170 25.70 -24.97 26.26
N TYR A 171 24.56 -25.28 26.91
CA TYR A 171 23.33 -25.63 26.21
C TYR A 171 22.86 -24.51 25.26
N VAL A 172 22.82 -23.26 25.72
CA VAL A 172 22.40 -22.14 24.87
C VAL A 172 23.41 -21.90 23.73
N GLN A 173 24.71 -22.01 23.99
CA GLN A 173 25.74 -21.85 22.96
C GLN A 173 25.62 -22.90 21.86
N GLU A 174 25.38 -24.17 22.22
CA GLU A 174 25.14 -25.24 21.24
C GLU A 174 23.93 -24.92 20.36
N LYS A 175 22.84 -24.43 20.96
CA LYS A 175 21.64 -24.00 20.23
C LYS A 175 21.90 -22.83 19.29
N ILE A 176 22.67 -21.83 19.73
CA ILE A 176 23.07 -20.69 18.89
C ILE A 176 23.93 -21.16 17.70
N ASN A 177 24.87 -22.08 17.91
CA ASN A 177 25.73 -22.60 16.85
C ASN A 177 24.95 -23.33 15.75
N VAL A 178 23.88 -24.03 16.11
CA VAL A 178 22.98 -24.74 15.18
C VAL A 178 21.84 -23.83 14.68
N GLN A 179 21.83 -22.55 15.05
CA GLN A 179 20.78 -21.58 14.72
C GLN A 179 19.37 -22.01 15.19
N ASP A 180 19.30 -22.76 16.29
CA ASP A 180 18.04 -23.22 16.91
C ASP A 180 17.56 -22.21 17.97
N ILE A 181 16.35 -21.68 17.78
CA ILE A 181 15.72 -20.70 18.68
C ILE A 181 14.91 -21.33 19.83
N SER A 182 14.90 -22.66 19.95
CA SER A 182 14.08 -23.39 20.94
C SER A 182 14.39 -23.06 22.40
N TRP A 183 15.55 -22.42 22.69
CA TRP A 183 15.90 -21.95 24.03
C TRP A 183 15.12 -20.68 24.45
N ILE A 184 14.52 -19.95 23.50
CA ILE A 184 13.68 -18.78 23.76
C ILE A 184 12.30 -19.24 24.25
N PRO A 185 11.73 -18.64 25.31
CA PRO A 185 10.49 -19.12 25.93
C PRO A 185 9.22 -18.67 25.16
N VAL A 186 9.05 -19.13 23.92
CA VAL A 186 7.87 -18.84 23.09
C VAL A 186 6.61 -19.47 23.72
N GLY A 187 5.57 -18.66 23.91
CA GLY A 187 4.28 -19.05 24.48
C GLY A 187 4.30 -19.37 25.97
N LYS A 188 5.41 -19.10 26.68
CA LYS A 188 5.56 -19.47 28.10
C LYS A 188 6.15 -18.31 28.90
N SER A 189 5.79 -18.22 30.17
CA SER A 189 6.45 -17.33 31.13
C SER A 189 6.49 -17.93 32.52
N ILE A 190 7.53 -17.58 33.29
CA ILE A 190 7.76 -18.15 34.63
C ILE A 190 6.57 -17.86 35.57
N LYS A 191 6.06 -16.63 35.58
CA LYS A 191 4.94 -16.23 36.45
C LYS A 191 3.64 -16.95 36.09
N GLN A 192 3.33 -17.04 34.80
CA GLN A 192 2.14 -17.75 34.33
C GLN A 192 2.20 -19.24 34.64
N ASN A 193 3.36 -19.88 34.44
CA ASN A 193 3.54 -21.29 34.77
C ASN A 193 3.33 -21.55 36.27
N LYS A 194 3.86 -20.69 37.15
CA LYS A 194 3.64 -20.78 38.60
C LYS A 194 2.16 -20.66 38.98
N ILE A 195 1.43 -19.71 38.41
CA ILE A 195 -0.01 -19.55 38.67
C ILE A 195 -0.80 -20.77 38.19
N ASN A 196 -0.46 -21.31 37.01
CA ASN A 196 -1.12 -22.49 36.47
C ASN A 196 -0.85 -23.75 37.31
N GLN A 197 0.36 -23.91 37.86
CA GLN A 197 0.68 -25.01 38.78
C GLN A 197 -0.10 -24.88 40.10
N ASN A 198 -0.16 -23.69 40.69
CA ASN A 198 -0.94 -23.46 41.91
C ASN A 198 -2.43 -23.77 41.72
N LYS A 199 -3.01 -23.43 40.55
CA LYS A 199 -4.40 -23.79 40.22
C LYS A 199 -4.62 -25.30 40.07
N LYS A 200 -3.62 -26.06 39.64
CA LYS A 200 -3.70 -27.52 39.52
C LYS A 200 -3.62 -28.21 40.89
N ASN A 201 -2.91 -27.64 41.85
CA ASN A 201 -2.75 -28.21 43.19
C ASN A 201 -3.94 -27.92 44.13
N VAL A 202 -4.88 -27.06 43.72
CA VAL A 202 -6.08 -26.70 44.49
C VAL A 202 -7.32 -27.44 43.98
N LYS A 203 -7.21 -28.17 42.86
CA LYS A 203 -8.22 -29.12 42.37
C LYS A 203 -7.83 -30.54 42.77
#